data_AF-A0A832T869-F1
#
_entry.id   AF-A0A832T869-F1
#
_cell.length_a   1.000
_cell.length_b   1.000
_cell.length_c   1.000
_cell.angle_alpha   90.00
_cell.angle_beta   90.00
_cell.angle_gamma   90.00
#
_symmetry.space_group_name_H-M   'P 1'
#
loop_
_entity.id
_entity.type
_entity.pdbx_description
1 polymer ?
#
loop_
_entity_poly.entity_id
_entity_poly.type
_entity_poly.pdbx_seq_one_letter_code
_entity_poly.pdbx_strand_id
1 'polypeptide(L)'
;MTLEELVKECAEIAYRETGFYIQGSGLTVLDGEGWKEFCGKTNTEQAAHGVYLPRAMRAVVRSDSEYMEVNIMHELFGHGLFCEQTKSGREIVRLERNIQAATPHIIQKNGPGKDDWVTDTTAFYTVLQSEEKLKQLVTYSMNDNEGFAVWMEQRLAERTGRAEMFRKKMKNMAHAKYAELLAEFNSFEERYGKTILLKAIGFPFTPDTENMPDILRKVLGDAYDSIRIGMLYGSRRPYSDIDIFIVSDEIKTQHHGWLDIYAVSVDEFRQGLANLDISITDPLLSGQKVAGSWKELQQCWEYIEKKEITPNMAYHNFRKAVEQEDIGKGFPEGSRERMTALGYAVSYMENAKHLCRGDKRLTMKELRIQR
;
A
#
# COMPACT_ATOMS: atom_id res chain seq x y z
N MET A 1 -25.63 -22.68 14.51
CA MET A 1 -24.30 -22.11 14.79
C MET A 1 -24.49 -20.93 15.71
N THR A 2 -23.71 -20.85 16.79
CA THR A 2 -23.71 -19.70 17.70
C THR A 2 -22.96 -18.52 17.07
N LEU A 3 -23.14 -17.32 17.63
CA LEU A 3 -22.39 -16.14 17.17
C LEU A 3 -20.86 -16.32 17.35
N GLU A 4 -20.44 -16.94 18.44
CA GLU A 4 -19.03 -17.20 18.72
C GLU A 4 -18.42 -18.17 17.69
N GLU A 5 -19.15 -19.25 17.36
CA GLU A 5 -18.76 -20.19 16.31
C GLU A 5 -18.63 -19.50 14.95
N LEU A 6 -19.60 -18.63 14.59
CA LEU A 6 -19.55 -17.84 13.36
C LEU A 6 -18.31 -16.94 13.30
N VAL A 7 -18.07 -16.15 14.35
CA VAL A 7 -16.92 -15.23 14.40
C VAL A 7 -15.61 -16.00 14.30
N LYS A 8 -15.50 -17.15 14.99
CA LYS A 8 -14.32 -18.01 14.91
C LYS A 8 -14.12 -18.57 13.51
N GLU A 9 -15.17 -19.09 12.87
CA GLU A 9 -15.10 -19.60 11.50
C GLU A 9 -14.70 -18.51 10.50
N CYS A 10 -15.30 -17.32 10.62
CA CYS A 10 -14.96 -16.17 9.80
C CYS A 10 -13.50 -15.74 9.99
N ALA A 11 -12.96 -15.77 11.21
CA ALA A 11 -11.56 -15.44 11.46
C ALA A 11 -10.59 -16.38 10.73
N GLU A 12 -10.87 -17.69 10.73
CA GLU A 12 -10.05 -18.68 10.01
C GLU A 12 -10.15 -18.51 8.49
N ILE A 13 -11.31 -18.14 7.97
CA ILE A 13 -11.47 -17.84 6.54
C ILE A 13 -10.74 -16.54 6.21
N ALA A 14 -10.93 -15.47 6.97
CA ALA A 14 -10.29 -14.18 6.74
C ALA A 14 -8.75 -14.29 6.80
N TYR A 15 -8.21 -15.11 7.70
CA TYR A 15 -6.78 -15.42 7.72
C TYR A 15 -6.31 -16.12 6.44
N ARG A 16 -7.07 -17.11 5.94
CA ARG A 16 -6.74 -17.76 4.65
C ARG A 16 -6.90 -16.82 3.46
N GLU A 17 -7.79 -15.84 3.56
CA GLU A 17 -7.97 -14.84 2.50
C GLU A 17 -6.88 -13.77 2.51
N THR A 18 -6.43 -13.33 3.68
CA THR A 18 -5.57 -12.14 3.78
C THR A 18 -4.17 -12.41 4.29
N GLY A 19 -3.96 -13.51 5.00
CA GLY A 19 -2.77 -13.78 5.80
C GLY A 19 -2.78 -13.10 7.18
N PHE A 20 -3.87 -12.42 7.56
CA PHE A 20 -3.97 -11.67 8.82
C PHE A 20 -5.17 -12.11 9.66
N TYR A 21 -4.95 -12.17 10.96
CA TYR A 21 -6.03 -12.28 11.94
C TYR A 21 -6.44 -10.87 12.39
N ILE A 22 -7.71 -10.72 12.78
CA ILE A 22 -8.14 -9.60 13.61
C ILE A 22 -7.51 -9.77 14.99
N GLN A 23 -6.87 -8.73 15.49
CA GLN A 23 -6.21 -8.76 16.80
C GLN A 23 -6.73 -7.69 17.76
N GLY A 24 -7.05 -6.50 17.25
CA GLY A 24 -7.43 -5.34 18.05
C GLY A 24 -8.91 -4.97 17.96
N SER A 25 -9.59 -5.36 16.89
CA SER A 25 -10.98 -5.01 16.66
C SER A 25 -11.94 -5.90 17.45
N GLY A 26 -12.84 -5.26 18.20
CA GLY A 26 -13.90 -5.94 18.95
C GLY A 26 -15.25 -5.93 18.24
N LEU A 27 -16.16 -6.79 18.70
CA LEU A 27 -17.56 -6.82 18.27
C LEU A 27 -18.48 -6.41 19.43
N THR A 28 -19.48 -5.59 19.13
CA THR A 28 -20.59 -5.30 20.03
C THR A 28 -21.90 -5.50 19.27
N VAL A 29 -22.79 -6.31 19.83
CA VAL A 29 -24.10 -6.59 19.26
C VAL A 29 -25.15 -5.94 20.16
N LEU A 30 -25.96 -5.05 19.59
CA LEU A 30 -26.97 -4.29 20.30
C LEU A 30 -28.38 -4.69 19.84
N ASP A 31 -29.33 -4.76 20.77
CA ASP A 31 -30.75 -4.88 20.41
C ASP A 31 -31.29 -3.56 19.83
N GLY A 32 -32.56 -3.58 19.40
CA GLY A 32 -33.18 -2.43 18.75
C GLY A 32 -33.23 -1.16 19.63
N GLU A 33 -33.35 -1.30 20.95
CA GLU A 33 -33.33 -0.16 21.88
C GLU A 33 -31.89 0.36 22.07
N GLY A 34 -30.95 -0.53 22.34
CA GLY A 34 -29.53 -0.19 22.47
C GLY A 34 -28.95 0.44 21.20
N TRP A 35 -29.38 -0.02 20.02
CA TRP A 35 -29.00 0.58 18.73
C TRP A 35 -29.51 2.02 18.58
N LYS A 36 -30.77 2.28 18.92
CA LYS A 36 -31.34 3.64 18.87
C LYS A 36 -30.59 4.59 19.81
N GLU A 37 -30.29 4.14 21.03
CA GLU A 37 -29.51 4.93 21.98
C GLU A 37 -28.09 5.19 21.45
N PHE A 38 -27.45 4.16 20.92
CA PHE A 38 -26.12 4.26 20.30
C PHE A 38 -26.10 5.27 19.14
N CYS A 39 -27.05 5.18 18.20
CA CYS A 39 -27.18 6.11 17.09
C CYS A 39 -27.38 7.55 17.58
N GLY A 40 -28.24 7.76 18.59
CA GLY A 40 -28.47 9.07 19.18
C GLY A 40 -27.21 9.69 19.81
N LYS A 41 -26.35 8.88 20.45
CA LYS A 41 -25.09 9.34 21.06
C LYS A 41 -23.98 9.60 20.05
N THR A 42 -23.95 8.85 18.95
CA THR A 42 -22.85 8.86 17.98
C THR A 42 -23.16 9.63 16.70
N ASN A 43 -24.40 10.11 16.54
CA ASN A 43 -24.91 10.70 15.30
C ASN A 43 -24.78 9.73 14.10
N THR A 44 -24.91 8.43 14.36
CA THR A 44 -24.95 7.39 13.32
C THR A 44 -26.37 7.27 12.78
N GLU A 45 -26.52 6.98 11.49
CA GLU A 45 -27.83 6.78 10.87
C GLU A 45 -28.58 5.59 11.50
N GLN A 46 -29.80 5.81 11.98
CA GLN A 46 -30.61 4.75 12.60
C GLN A 46 -30.99 3.63 11.62
N ALA A 47 -31.05 3.97 10.32
CA ALA A 47 -31.32 3.03 9.24
C ALA A 47 -30.12 2.13 8.92
N ALA A 48 -28.91 2.46 9.40
CA ALA A 48 -27.78 1.55 9.30
C ALA A 48 -28.01 0.31 10.16
N HIS A 49 -27.40 -0.80 9.77
CA HIS A 49 -27.52 -2.09 10.46
C HIS A 49 -26.20 -2.55 11.09
N GLY A 50 -25.14 -1.75 10.90
CA GLY A 50 -23.80 -1.95 11.40
C GLY A 50 -23.01 -0.66 11.22
N VAL A 51 -21.98 -0.47 12.05
CA VAL A 51 -20.96 0.55 11.85
C VAL A 51 -19.65 0.10 12.48
N TYR A 52 -18.54 0.38 11.80
CA TYR A 52 -17.22 0.25 12.37
C TYR A 52 -16.72 1.60 12.89
N LEU A 53 -16.20 1.61 14.12
CA LEU A 53 -15.65 2.79 14.78
C LEU A 53 -14.12 2.69 14.83
N PRO A 54 -13.36 3.34 13.92
CA PRO A 54 -11.91 3.22 13.84
C PRO A 54 -11.20 3.60 15.15
N ARG A 55 -11.57 4.73 15.74
CA ARG A 55 -11.09 5.16 17.07
C ARG A 55 -11.14 4.08 18.14
N ALA A 56 -12.30 3.43 18.25
CA ALA A 56 -12.56 2.40 19.26
C ALA A 56 -12.10 1.00 18.83
N MET A 57 -11.68 0.85 17.56
CA MET A 57 -11.44 -0.44 16.91
C MET A 57 -12.59 -1.40 17.18
N ARG A 58 -13.80 -1.04 16.76
CA ARG A 58 -15.00 -1.78 17.15
C ARG A 58 -16.08 -1.78 16.09
N ALA A 59 -16.51 -2.98 15.72
CA ALA A 59 -17.75 -3.20 14.99
C ALA A 59 -18.93 -3.16 15.96
N VAL A 60 -19.95 -2.36 15.66
CA VAL A 60 -21.22 -2.33 16.39
C VAL A 60 -22.32 -2.73 15.43
N VAL A 61 -23.06 -3.80 15.73
CA VAL A 61 -24.06 -4.39 14.82
C VAL A 61 -25.40 -4.54 15.53
N ARG A 62 -26.49 -4.32 14.79
CA ARG A 62 -27.86 -4.45 15.27
C ARG A 62 -28.32 -5.92 15.24
N SER A 63 -28.77 -6.44 16.39
CA SER A 63 -29.06 -7.87 16.60
C SER A 63 -30.37 -8.36 15.97
N ASP A 64 -31.35 -7.46 15.82
CA ASP A 64 -32.64 -7.74 15.19
C ASP A 64 -32.62 -7.56 13.65
N SER A 65 -31.44 -7.27 13.08
CA SER A 65 -31.25 -7.16 11.64
C SER A 65 -31.33 -8.54 10.99
N GLU A 66 -32.14 -8.69 9.93
CA GLU A 66 -32.16 -9.93 9.13
C GLU A 66 -30.81 -10.22 8.42
N TYR A 67 -29.93 -9.21 8.37
CA TYR A 67 -28.58 -9.30 7.79
C TYR A 67 -27.47 -9.25 8.84
N MET A 68 -27.79 -9.48 10.13
CA MET A 68 -26.84 -9.34 11.24
C MET A 68 -25.51 -10.08 10.99
N GLU A 69 -25.57 -11.33 10.52
CA GLU A 69 -24.38 -12.16 10.33
C GLU A 69 -23.44 -11.60 9.25
N VAL A 70 -23.98 -11.18 8.10
CA VAL A 70 -23.16 -10.60 7.02
C VAL A 70 -22.74 -9.16 7.35
N ASN A 71 -23.47 -8.43 8.19
CA ASN A 71 -23.00 -7.15 8.73
C ASN A 71 -21.82 -7.34 9.68
N ILE A 72 -21.79 -8.40 10.50
CA ILE A 72 -20.59 -8.71 11.29
C ILE A 72 -19.39 -8.95 10.35
N MET A 73 -19.59 -9.69 9.25
CA MET A 73 -18.53 -9.91 8.25
C MET A 73 -18.01 -8.58 7.67
N HIS A 74 -18.92 -7.69 7.29
CA HIS A 74 -18.60 -6.37 6.74
C HIS A 74 -17.85 -5.48 7.74
N GLU A 75 -18.44 -5.25 8.92
CA GLU A 75 -17.91 -4.29 9.88
C GLU A 75 -16.65 -4.81 10.58
N LEU A 76 -16.67 -6.06 11.04
CA LEU A 76 -15.57 -6.61 11.83
C LEU A 76 -14.42 -7.06 10.91
N PHE A 77 -14.71 -7.87 9.90
CA PHE A 77 -13.67 -8.45 9.04
C PHE A 77 -13.34 -7.60 7.82
N GLY A 78 -14.26 -6.79 7.31
CA GLY A 78 -13.97 -5.79 6.30
C GLY A 78 -13.21 -4.60 6.89
N HIS A 79 -13.92 -3.70 7.56
CA HIS A 79 -13.32 -2.47 8.09
C HIS A 79 -12.32 -2.72 9.21
N GLY A 80 -12.55 -3.69 10.09
CA GLY A 80 -11.61 -4.01 11.16
C GLY A 80 -10.23 -4.41 10.65
N LEU A 81 -10.17 -5.41 9.74
CA LEU A 81 -8.89 -5.80 9.14
C LEU A 81 -8.26 -4.66 8.33
N PHE A 82 -9.06 -3.88 7.60
CA PHE A 82 -8.53 -2.72 6.88
C PHE A 82 -7.86 -1.74 7.84
N CYS A 83 -8.55 -1.32 8.91
CA CYS A 83 -8.02 -0.40 9.91
C CYS A 83 -6.81 -0.94 10.68
N GLU A 84 -6.75 -2.25 10.93
CA GLU A 84 -5.61 -2.87 11.61
C GLU A 84 -4.37 -2.98 10.72
N GLN A 85 -4.56 -3.35 9.46
CA GLN A 85 -3.47 -3.86 8.63
C GLN A 85 -3.03 -2.87 7.55
N THR A 86 -3.91 -2.05 6.97
CA THR A 86 -3.50 -1.17 5.87
C THR A 86 -2.78 0.08 6.37
N LYS A 87 -1.88 0.62 5.55
CA LYS A 87 -1.16 1.86 5.89
C LYS A 87 -2.12 3.03 6.16
N SER A 88 -3.14 3.19 5.31
CA SER A 88 -4.16 4.23 5.44
C SER A 88 -5.07 3.97 6.65
N GLY A 89 -5.55 2.73 6.82
CA GLY A 89 -6.40 2.34 7.94
C GLY A 89 -5.75 2.61 9.30
N ARG A 90 -4.48 2.23 9.47
CA ARG A 90 -3.73 2.50 10.72
C ARG A 90 -3.53 3.98 10.98
N GLU A 91 -3.31 4.77 9.93
CA GLU A 91 -3.16 6.22 10.05
C GLU A 91 -4.48 6.91 10.41
N ILE A 92 -5.62 6.45 9.88
CA ILE A 92 -6.97 6.90 10.28
C ILE A 92 -7.16 6.68 11.79
N VAL A 93 -6.93 5.45 12.27
CA VAL A 93 -7.07 5.10 13.69
C VAL A 93 -6.17 5.97 14.57
N ARG A 94 -4.93 6.20 14.15
CA ARG A 94 -3.97 7.05 14.87
C ARG A 94 -4.46 8.50 14.95
N LEU A 95 -4.90 9.07 13.83
CA LEU A 95 -5.39 10.45 13.77
C LEU A 95 -6.64 10.62 14.62
N GLU A 96 -7.62 9.72 14.53
CA GLU A 96 -8.85 9.82 15.33
C GLU A 96 -8.58 9.78 16.84
N ARG A 97 -7.67 8.89 17.28
CA ARG A 97 -7.28 8.80 18.70
C ARG A 97 -6.54 10.05 19.17
N ASN A 98 -5.61 10.56 18.36
CA ASN A 98 -4.86 11.76 18.68
C ASN A 98 -5.77 12.98 18.80
N ILE A 99 -6.71 13.16 17.87
CA ILE A 99 -7.70 14.24 17.92
C ILE A 99 -8.53 14.11 19.21
N GLN A 100 -9.09 12.93 19.49
CA GLN A 100 -9.91 12.71 20.69
C GLN A 100 -9.15 13.00 21.99
N ALA A 101 -7.90 12.57 22.10
CA ALA A 101 -7.09 12.80 23.29
C ALA A 101 -6.76 14.28 23.49
N ALA A 102 -6.56 15.03 22.41
CA ALA A 102 -6.17 16.43 22.45
C ALA A 102 -7.35 17.38 22.71
N THR A 103 -8.54 17.11 22.14
CA THR A 103 -9.69 18.04 22.19
C THR A 103 -10.06 18.53 23.60
N PRO A 104 -10.16 17.66 24.64
CA PRO A 104 -10.56 18.10 25.99
C PRO A 104 -9.58 19.06 26.67
N HIS A 105 -8.31 19.04 26.26
CA HIS A 105 -7.26 19.90 26.83
C HIS A 105 -7.17 21.27 26.15
N ILE A 106 -7.71 21.37 24.93
CA ILE A 106 -7.64 22.55 24.07
C ILE A 106 -8.92 23.38 24.18
N ILE A 107 -10.08 22.72 24.28
CA ILE A 107 -11.37 23.36 24.36
C ILE A 107 -11.87 23.24 25.80
N GLN A 108 -11.71 24.31 26.56
CA GLN A 108 -12.35 24.38 27.87
C GLN A 108 -13.82 24.68 27.67
N LYS A 109 -14.65 23.63 27.80
CA LYS A 109 -16.09 23.80 27.71
C LYS A 109 -16.58 24.66 28.86
N ASN A 110 -17.13 25.82 28.53
CA ASN A 110 -17.85 26.59 29.52
C ASN A 110 -19.32 26.17 29.53
N GLY A 111 -19.95 26.20 30.70
CA GLY A 111 -21.33 25.76 30.85
C GLY A 111 -22.32 26.46 29.91
N PRO A 112 -23.60 26.04 29.92
CA PRO A 112 -24.61 26.53 28.99
C PRO A 112 -24.65 28.06 28.91
N GLY A 113 -24.53 28.63 27.70
CA GLY A 113 -24.60 30.07 27.46
C GLY A 113 -23.28 30.84 27.60
N LYS A 114 -22.14 30.15 27.68
CA LYS A 114 -20.80 30.75 27.63
C LYS A 114 -20.03 30.21 26.43
N ASP A 115 -19.26 31.08 25.78
CA ASP A 115 -18.38 30.66 24.69
C ASP A 115 -17.30 29.70 25.21
N ASP A 116 -16.98 28.71 24.40
CA ASP A 116 -15.80 27.86 24.60
C ASP A 116 -14.55 28.67 24.23
N TRP A 117 -13.48 28.52 25.02
CA TRP A 117 -12.22 29.25 24.76
C TRP A 117 -11.11 28.25 24.48
N VAL A 118 -10.28 28.60 23.50
CA VAL A 118 -9.07 27.85 23.17
C VAL A 118 -8.00 28.22 24.19
N THR A 119 -7.56 27.23 24.97
CA THR A 119 -6.54 27.41 26.02
C THR A 119 -5.11 27.33 25.47
N ASP A 120 -4.92 26.64 24.34
CA ASP A 120 -3.65 26.51 23.64
C ASP A 120 -3.85 26.59 22.11
N THR A 121 -3.52 27.76 21.55
CA THR A 121 -3.67 28.05 20.13
C THR A 121 -2.77 27.17 19.25
N THR A 122 -1.58 26.78 19.70
CA THR A 122 -0.66 25.93 18.92
C THR A 122 -1.18 24.51 18.85
N ALA A 123 -1.63 23.97 19.98
CA ALA A 123 -2.26 22.65 20.03
C ALA A 123 -3.57 22.63 19.22
N PHE A 124 -4.35 23.71 19.24
CA PHE A 124 -5.55 23.87 18.41
C PHE A 124 -5.24 23.77 16.92
N TYR A 125 -4.26 24.51 16.41
CA TYR A 125 -3.87 24.42 15.00
C TYR A 125 -3.34 23.02 14.62
N THR A 126 -2.66 22.34 15.53
CA THR A 126 -2.19 20.96 15.32
C THR A 126 -3.35 19.98 15.17
N VAL A 127 -4.40 20.14 15.98
CA VAL A 127 -5.63 19.34 15.87
C VAL A 127 -6.35 19.64 14.56
N LEU A 128 -6.51 20.91 14.18
CA LEU A 128 -7.14 21.27 12.90
C LEU A 128 -6.41 20.67 11.70
N GLN A 129 -5.07 20.72 11.69
CA GLN A 129 -4.27 20.07 10.63
C GLN A 129 -4.47 18.55 10.62
N SER A 130 -4.60 17.93 11.80
CA SER A 130 -4.86 16.49 11.91
C SER A 130 -6.26 16.12 11.43
N GLU A 131 -7.27 16.94 11.71
CA GLU A 131 -8.65 16.76 11.22
C GLU A 131 -8.72 16.91 9.69
N GLU A 132 -8.03 17.90 9.12
CA GLU A 132 -7.98 18.09 7.67
C GLU A 132 -7.27 16.91 6.99
N LYS A 133 -6.13 16.47 7.55
CA LYS A 133 -5.44 15.27 7.08
C LYS A 133 -6.32 14.03 7.17
N LEU A 134 -7.08 13.87 8.25
CA LEU A 134 -8.01 12.75 8.43
C LEU A 134 -9.10 12.78 7.36
N LYS A 135 -9.73 13.93 7.09
CA LYS A 135 -10.75 14.09 6.05
C LYS A 135 -10.21 13.71 4.67
N GLN A 136 -9.02 14.20 4.33
CA GLN A 136 -8.36 13.88 3.06
C GLN A 136 -8.08 12.37 2.94
N LEU A 137 -7.56 11.76 4.01
CA LEU A 137 -7.23 10.34 4.02
C LEU A 137 -8.47 9.44 3.93
N VAL A 138 -9.53 9.77 4.68
CA VAL A 138 -10.82 9.05 4.60
C VAL A 138 -11.39 9.18 3.19
N THR A 139 -11.39 10.38 2.61
CA THR A 139 -11.89 10.60 1.23
C THR A 139 -11.09 9.79 0.21
N TYR A 140 -9.76 9.81 0.30
CA TYR A 140 -8.88 9.07 -0.62
C TYR A 140 -9.03 7.55 -0.51
N SER A 141 -9.18 7.03 0.72
CA SER A 141 -9.24 5.59 0.97
C SER A 141 -10.66 5.01 1.03
N MET A 142 -11.69 5.83 0.83
CA MET A 142 -13.09 5.40 0.99
C MET A 142 -13.43 4.23 0.08
N ASN A 143 -13.06 4.29 -1.20
CA ASN A 143 -13.34 3.21 -2.15
C ASN A 143 -12.58 1.93 -1.79
N ASP A 144 -11.31 2.04 -1.36
CA ASP A 144 -10.50 0.89 -0.96
C ASP A 144 -11.07 0.22 0.30
N ASN A 145 -11.48 1.02 1.29
CA ASN A 145 -12.04 0.53 2.55
C ASN A 145 -13.40 -0.16 2.33
N GLU A 146 -14.34 0.51 1.66
CA GLU A 146 -15.67 -0.05 1.38
C GLU A 146 -15.60 -1.22 0.40
N GLY A 147 -14.78 -1.10 -0.65
CA GLY A 147 -14.58 -2.17 -1.63
C GLY A 147 -14.00 -3.43 -0.98
N PHE A 148 -13.00 -3.26 -0.11
CA PHE A 148 -12.46 -4.38 0.67
C PHE A 148 -13.50 -4.97 1.62
N ALA A 149 -14.31 -4.14 2.28
CA ALA A 149 -15.32 -4.63 3.22
C ALA A 149 -16.41 -5.46 2.54
N VAL A 150 -16.93 -5.00 1.39
CA VAL A 150 -17.91 -5.76 0.60
C VAL A 150 -17.28 -7.02 -0.01
N TRP A 151 -16.04 -6.94 -0.50
CA TRP A 151 -15.31 -8.11 -1.02
C TRP A 151 -15.10 -9.16 0.06
N MET A 152 -14.65 -8.77 1.26
CA MET A 152 -14.48 -9.68 2.39
C MET A 152 -15.80 -10.27 2.85
N GLU A 153 -16.86 -9.45 2.93
CA GLU A 153 -18.22 -9.90 3.25
C GLU A 153 -18.69 -10.99 2.27
N GLN A 154 -18.51 -10.80 0.96
CA GLN A 154 -18.87 -11.82 -0.04
C GLN A 154 -18.13 -13.14 0.23
N ARG A 155 -16.80 -13.09 0.40
CA ARG A 155 -15.97 -14.29 0.59
C ARG A 155 -16.35 -15.07 1.85
N LEU A 156 -16.59 -14.37 2.94
CA LEU A 156 -17.02 -14.97 4.20
C LEU A 156 -18.42 -15.55 4.07
N ALA A 157 -19.34 -14.82 3.44
CA ALA A 157 -20.71 -15.28 3.25
C ALA A 157 -20.76 -16.56 2.39
N GLU A 158 -19.99 -16.65 1.32
CA GLU A 158 -19.90 -17.83 0.47
C GLU A 158 -19.39 -19.06 1.24
N ARG A 159 -18.31 -18.90 2.00
CA ARG A 159 -17.62 -20.01 2.68
C ARG A 159 -18.29 -20.49 3.95
N THR A 160 -19.18 -19.69 4.51
CA THR A 160 -19.95 -20.02 5.72
C THR A 160 -21.42 -20.37 5.40
N GLY A 161 -21.81 -20.48 4.12
CA GLY A 161 -23.18 -20.85 3.73
C GLY A 161 -24.22 -19.72 3.82
N ARG A 162 -23.79 -18.45 3.83
CA ARG A 162 -24.63 -17.23 3.91
C ARG A 162 -24.71 -16.44 2.62
N ALA A 163 -24.30 -17.02 1.50
CA ALA A 163 -24.31 -16.39 0.18
C ALA A 163 -25.68 -15.83 -0.22
N GLU A 164 -26.78 -16.46 0.18
CA GLU A 164 -28.14 -15.96 -0.11
C GLU A 164 -28.46 -14.70 0.70
N MET A 165 -28.09 -14.65 1.99
CA MET A 165 -28.26 -13.48 2.85
C MET A 165 -27.48 -12.28 2.29
N PHE A 166 -26.23 -12.50 1.88
CA PHE A 166 -25.42 -11.48 1.22
C PHE A 166 -26.07 -10.96 -0.07
N ARG A 167 -26.51 -11.86 -0.97
CA ARG A 167 -27.19 -11.46 -2.21
C ARG A 167 -28.47 -10.68 -1.95
N LYS A 168 -29.25 -11.07 -0.94
CA LYS A 168 -30.47 -10.36 -0.53
C LYS A 168 -30.13 -8.95 0.00
N LYS A 169 -29.10 -8.81 0.84
CA LYS A 169 -28.60 -7.51 1.32
C LYS A 169 -28.16 -6.63 0.14
N MET A 170 -27.33 -7.15 -0.75
CA MET A 170 -26.84 -6.42 -1.93
C MET A 170 -27.97 -5.93 -2.85
N LYS A 171 -29.04 -6.72 -2.98
CA LYS A 171 -30.20 -6.33 -3.81
C LYS A 171 -31.08 -5.26 -3.15
N ASN A 172 -31.27 -5.34 -1.84
CA ASN A 172 -32.31 -4.57 -1.13
C ASN A 172 -31.78 -3.31 -0.43
N MET A 173 -30.49 -3.29 -0.10
CA MET A 173 -29.93 -2.30 0.81
C MET A 173 -28.63 -1.66 0.32
N ALA A 174 -27.87 -2.35 -0.52
CA ALA A 174 -26.58 -1.82 -0.94
C ALA A 174 -26.78 -0.62 -1.86
N HIS A 175 -25.98 0.42 -1.60
CA HIS A 175 -25.84 1.53 -2.54
C HIS A 175 -25.32 0.99 -3.88
N ALA A 176 -25.76 1.53 -5.01
CA ALA A 176 -25.36 1.06 -6.35
C ALA A 176 -23.83 0.92 -6.50
N LYS A 177 -23.10 1.86 -5.89
CA LYS A 177 -21.64 1.89 -5.79
C LYS A 177 -21.00 0.64 -5.18
N TYR A 178 -21.66 -0.08 -4.26
CA TYR A 178 -21.10 -1.30 -3.67
C TYR A 178 -20.99 -2.44 -4.69
N ALA A 179 -21.96 -2.55 -5.61
CA ALA A 179 -21.88 -3.54 -6.69
C ALA A 179 -20.76 -3.22 -7.67
N GLU A 180 -20.55 -1.93 -7.97
CA GLU A 180 -19.43 -1.45 -8.80
C GLU A 180 -18.08 -1.76 -8.16
N LEU A 181 -17.89 -1.38 -6.88
CA LEU A 181 -16.65 -1.66 -6.14
C LEU A 181 -16.37 -3.16 -6.06
N LEU A 182 -17.39 -3.98 -5.80
CA LEU A 182 -17.22 -5.43 -5.76
C LEU A 182 -16.81 -6.01 -7.11
N ALA A 183 -17.39 -5.51 -8.21
CA ALA A 183 -17.01 -5.92 -9.56
C ALA A 183 -15.57 -5.50 -9.90
N GLU A 184 -15.17 -4.29 -9.50
CA GLU A 184 -13.79 -3.79 -9.65
C GLU A 184 -12.80 -4.68 -8.88
N PHE A 185 -13.06 -5.00 -7.62
CA PHE A 185 -12.21 -5.86 -6.80
C PHE A 185 -12.10 -7.27 -7.38
N ASN A 186 -13.22 -7.87 -7.79
CA ASN A 186 -13.23 -9.20 -8.39
C ASN A 186 -12.47 -9.22 -9.73
N SER A 187 -12.65 -8.21 -10.58
CA SER A 187 -11.91 -8.11 -11.85
C SER A 187 -10.42 -7.90 -11.63
N PHE A 188 -10.04 -7.09 -10.65
CA PHE A 188 -8.64 -6.88 -10.28
C PHE A 188 -8.02 -8.16 -9.72
N GLU A 189 -8.72 -8.87 -8.84
CA GLU A 189 -8.28 -10.17 -8.31
C GLU A 189 -8.10 -11.21 -9.41
N GLU A 190 -9.05 -11.32 -10.34
CA GLU A 190 -8.96 -12.24 -11.47
C GLU A 190 -7.74 -11.94 -12.33
N ARG A 191 -7.47 -10.66 -12.59
CA ARG A 191 -6.36 -10.22 -13.43
C ARG A 191 -5.00 -10.42 -12.78
N TYR A 192 -4.83 -9.99 -11.53
CA TYR A 192 -3.52 -9.90 -10.89
C TYR A 192 -3.32 -10.88 -9.73
N GLY A 193 -4.42 -11.43 -9.19
CA GLY A 193 -4.43 -12.29 -8.01
C GLY A 193 -4.65 -11.52 -6.71
N LYS A 194 -5.20 -12.24 -5.73
CA LYS A 194 -5.56 -11.74 -4.40
C LYS A 194 -4.42 -11.03 -3.66
N THR A 195 -3.22 -11.60 -3.69
CA THR A 195 -2.05 -11.01 -3.03
C THR A 195 -1.76 -9.59 -3.54
N ILE A 196 -1.90 -9.39 -4.86
CA ILE A 196 -1.68 -8.08 -5.47
C ILE A 196 -2.83 -7.13 -5.18
N LEU A 197 -4.08 -7.61 -5.15
CA LEU A 197 -5.22 -6.82 -4.71
C LEU A 197 -4.98 -6.24 -3.31
N LEU A 198 -4.63 -7.09 -2.35
CA LEU A 198 -4.37 -6.68 -0.96
C LEU A 198 -3.23 -5.66 -0.89
N LYS A 199 -2.14 -5.88 -1.65
CA LYS A 199 -1.04 -4.91 -1.73
C LYS A 199 -1.48 -3.57 -2.32
N ALA A 200 -2.26 -3.58 -3.40
CA ALA A 200 -2.73 -2.37 -4.07
C ALA A 200 -3.57 -1.48 -3.14
N ILE A 201 -4.37 -2.08 -2.25
CA ILE A 201 -5.18 -1.35 -1.25
C ILE A 201 -4.41 -1.09 0.07
N GLY A 202 -3.11 -1.38 0.11
CA GLY A 202 -2.22 -0.96 1.19
C GLY A 202 -1.98 -1.97 2.32
N PHE A 203 -2.34 -3.24 2.16
CA PHE A 203 -1.93 -4.29 3.10
C PHE A 203 -0.41 -4.52 3.05
N PRO A 204 0.20 -4.95 4.17
CA PRO A 204 1.61 -5.23 4.21
C PRO A 204 1.91 -6.46 3.35
N PHE A 205 2.85 -6.30 2.43
CA PHE A 205 3.33 -7.35 1.54
C PHE A 205 4.82 -7.19 1.33
N THR A 206 5.55 -8.28 1.58
CA THR A 206 6.98 -8.38 1.30
C THR A 206 7.15 -9.24 0.05
N PRO A 207 7.61 -8.67 -1.08
CA PRO A 207 7.79 -9.45 -2.30
C PRO A 207 8.92 -10.47 -2.14
N ASP A 208 8.63 -11.72 -2.43
CA ASP A 208 9.60 -12.81 -2.50
C ASP A 208 9.87 -13.22 -3.96
N THR A 209 11.01 -13.87 -4.20
CA THR A 209 11.41 -14.29 -5.54
C THR A 209 10.60 -15.45 -6.10
N GLU A 210 9.85 -16.16 -5.27
CA GLU A 210 9.10 -17.36 -5.68
C GLU A 210 7.79 -16.96 -6.36
N ASN A 211 7.12 -15.91 -5.86
CA ASN A 211 5.82 -15.45 -6.33
C ASN A 211 5.93 -14.39 -7.44
N MET A 212 7.03 -13.64 -7.50
CA MET A 212 7.20 -12.59 -8.52
C MET A 212 7.12 -13.05 -9.99
N PRO A 213 7.64 -14.23 -10.40
CA PRO A 213 7.50 -14.70 -11.77
C PRO A 213 6.03 -14.74 -12.25
N ASP A 214 5.13 -15.25 -11.43
CA ASP A 214 3.72 -15.38 -11.78
C ASP A 214 3.00 -14.03 -11.77
N ILE A 215 3.35 -13.14 -10.84
CA ILE A 215 2.87 -11.75 -10.83
C ILE A 215 3.29 -11.04 -12.12
N LEU A 216 4.55 -11.14 -12.50
CA LEU A 216 5.09 -10.50 -13.70
C LEU A 216 4.46 -11.07 -14.98
N ARG A 217 4.22 -12.37 -15.07
CA ARG A 217 3.48 -12.97 -16.20
C ARG A 217 2.08 -12.38 -16.35
N LYS A 218 1.35 -12.21 -15.26
CA LYS A 218 0.01 -11.62 -15.29
C LYS A 218 0.02 -10.15 -15.69
N VAL A 219 1.02 -9.40 -15.23
CA VAL A 219 1.15 -7.96 -15.54
C VAL A 219 1.64 -7.72 -16.97
N LEU A 220 2.61 -8.51 -17.44
CA LEU A 220 3.29 -8.30 -18.72
C LEU A 220 2.71 -9.13 -19.87
N GLY A 221 1.93 -10.17 -19.57
CA GLY A 221 1.39 -11.09 -20.58
C GLY A 221 2.51 -11.73 -21.40
N ASP A 222 2.31 -11.76 -22.72
CA ASP A 222 3.25 -12.36 -23.67
C ASP A 222 4.63 -11.71 -23.65
N ALA A 223 4.73 -10.43 -23.28
CA ALA A 223 6.00 -9.72 -23.19
C ALA A 223 6.92 -10.28 -22.08
N TYR A 224 6.39 -11.06 -21.13
CA TYR A 224 7.19 -11.69 -20.05
C TYR A 224 8.33 -12.56 -20.60
N ASP A 225 8.09 -13.28 -21.69
CA ASP A 225 9.08 -14.20 -22.25
C ASP A 225 10.24 -13.48 -22.98
N SER A 226 10.10 -12.17 -23.24
CA SER A 226 11.19 -11.34 -23.77
C SER A 226 12.21 -10.90 -22.69
N ILE A 227 11.93 -11.15 -21.40
CA ILE A 227 12.81 -10.72 -20.31
C ILE A 227 14.13 -11.50 -20.33
N ARG A 228 15.23 -10.78 -20.59
CA ARG A 228 16.59 -11.34 -20.51
C ARG A 228 17.12 -11.41 -19.08
N ILE A 229 16.88 -10.35 -18.33
CA ILE A 229 17.22 -10.21 -16.91
C ILE A 229 16.04 -9.53 -16.22
N GLY A 230 15.53 -10.12 -15.14
CA GLY A 230 14.55 -9.49 -14.26
C GLY A 230 15.02 -9.58 -12.81
N MET A 231 15.15 -8.44 -12.14
CA MET A 231 15.63 -8.34 -10.76
C MET A 231 14.59 -7.65 -9.88
N LEU A 232 14.20 -8.29 -8.78
CA LEU A 232 13.48 -7.65 -7.68
C LEU A 232 14.48 -6.94 -6.78
N TYR A 233 14.36 -5.62 -6.65
CA TYR A 233 15.29 -4.80 -5.87
C TYR A 233 14.52 -3.84 -4.93
N GLY A 234 15.19 -2.79 -4.45
CA GLY A 234 14.57 -1.78 -3.59
C GLY A 234 14.49 -2.18 -2.10
N SER A 235 13.64 -1.47 -1.34
CA SER A 235 13.61 -1.60 0.13
C SER A 235 12.95 -2.89 0.62
N ARG A 236 12.04 -3.45 -0.19
CA ARG A 236 11.28 -4.69 0.09
C ARG A 236 10.61 -4.67 1.47
N ARG A 237 10.24 -3.49 1.96
CA ARG A 237 9.56 -3.30 3.24
C ARG A 237 8.07 -3.61 3.04
N PRO A 238 7.35 -4.08 4.08
CA PRO A 238 5.95 -4.51 3.93
C PRO A 238 5.02 -3.46 3.28
N TYR A 239 5.27 -2.17 3.49
CA TYR A 239 4.44 -1.08 2.96
C TYR A 239 5.12 -0.28 1.84
N SER A 240 6.25 -0.74 1.30
CA SER A 240 6.85 -0.12 0.10
C SER A 240 6.18 -0.64 -1.16
N ASP A 241 6.31 0.10 -2.25
CA ASP A 241 6.17 -0.43 -3.61
C ASP A 241 7.11 -1.63 -3.86
N ILE A 242 6.83 -2.31 -4.95
CA ILE A 242 7.65 -3.40 -5.50
C ILE A 242 8.47 -2.80 -6.65
N ASP A 243 9.79 -2.80 -6.52
CA ASP A 243 10.69 -2.33 -7.56
C ASP A 243 11.24 -3.51 -8.38
N ILE A 244 11.01 -3.50 -9.70
CA ILE A 244 11.51 -4.52 -10.63
C ILE A 244 12.35 -3.86 -11.70
N PHE A 245 13.60 -4.32 -11.83
CA PHE A 245 14.47 -3.96 -12.94
C PHE A 245 14.37 -5.02 -14.04
N ILE A 246 14.14 -4.60 -15.28
CA ILE A 246 13.97 -5.49 -16.43
C ILE A 246 14.91 -5.07 -17.57
N VAL A 247 15.54 -6.06 -18.19
CA VAL A 247 16.23 -5.91 -19.48
C VAL A 247 15.40 -6.61 -20.55
N SER A 248 14.78 -5.82 -21.44
CA SER A 248 13.97 -6.29 -22.58
C SER A 248 13.80 -5.15 -23.59
N ASP A 249 13.77 -5.49 -24.88
CA ASP A 249 13.46 -4.53 -25.95
C ASP A 249 11.94 -4.34 -26.16
N GLU A 250 11.10 -5.20 -25.57
CA GLU A 250 9.63 -5.18 -25.71
C GLU A 250 8.93 -4.51 -24.52
N ILE A 251 9.54 -4.54 -23.34
CA ILE A 251 8.95 -4.01 -22.11
C ILE A 251 9.40 -2.58 -21.89
N LYS A 252 8.44 -1.68 -21.64
CA LYS A 252 8.68 -0.29 -21.25
C LYS A 252 8.62 -0.13 -19.74
N THR A 253 9.26 0.94 -19.24
CA THR A 253 9.11 1.38 -17.85
C THR A 253 7.65 1.70 -17.54
N GLN A 254 7.16 1.23 -16.39
CA GLN A 254 5.77 1.40 -15.94
C GLN A 254 5.72 1.71 -14.44
N HIS A 255 4.75 2.52 -14.04
CA HIS A 255 4.52 2.90 -12.65
C HIS A 255 3.05 2.66 -12.30
N HIS A 256 2.77 1.73 -11.38
CA HIS A 256 1.41 1.31 -11.01
C HIS A 256 1.04 1.60 -9.55
N GLY A 257 1.75 2.50 -8.88
CA GLY A 257 1.52 2.87 -7.47
C GLY A 257 1.93 1.80 -6.45
N TRP A 258 1.73 0.52 -6.77
CA TRP A 258 2.17 -0.64 -5.98
C TRP A 258 3.32 -1.41 -6.61
N LEU A 259 3.57 -1.24 -7.91
CA LEU A 259 4.63 -1.87 -8.70
C LEU A 259 5.28 -0.84 -9.62
N ASP A 260 6.60 -0.71 -9.49
CA ASP A 260 7.44 0.11 -10.35
C ASP A 260 8.36 -0.81 -11.16
N ILE A 261 8.17 -0.81 -12.48
CA ILE A 261 9.00 -1.55 -13.43
C ILE A 261 9.93 -0.54 -14.09
N TYR A 262 11.23 -0.63 -13.78
CA TYR A 262 12.27 0.07 -14.51
C TYR A 262 12.82 -0.86 -15.60
N ALA A 263 12.43 -0.61 -16.85
CA ALA A 263 12.84 -1.41 -17.99
C ALA A 263 13.82 -0.66 -18.89
N VAL A 264 14.86 -1.34 -19.33
CA VAL A 264 15.87 -0.83 -20.27
C VAL A 264 16.02 -1.80 -21.44
N SER A 265 16.32 -1.25 -22.62
CA SER A 265 16.69 -2.04 -23.79
C SER A 265 18.02 -2.77 -23.57
N VAL A 266 18.28 -3.79 -24.40
CA VAL A 266 19.55 -4.54 -24.35
C VAL A 266 20.76 -3.63 -24.58
N ASP A 267 20.63 -2.66 -25.48
CA ASP A 267 21.71 -1.74 -25.81
C ASP A 267 21.96 -0.70 -24.71
N GLU A 268 20.90 -0.13 -24.12
CA GLU A 268 21.02 0.72 -22.95
C GLU A 268 21.65 -0.03 -21.77
N PHE A 269 21.22 -1.26 -21.53
CA PHE A 269 21.81 -2.12 -20.49
C PHE A 269 23.31 -2.32 -20.70
N ARG A 270 23.73 -2.67 -21.93
CA ARG A 270 25.15 -2.86 -22.26
C ARG A 270 25.97 -1.58 -22.09
N GLN A 271 25.43 -0.44 -22.52
CA GLN A 271 26.08 0.85 -22.34
C GLN A 271 26.22 1.20 -20.85
N GLY A 272 25.15 1.02 -20.07
CA GLY A 272 25.16 1.28 -18.64
C GLY A 272 26.13 0.35 -17.90
N LEU A 273 26.18 -0.94 -18.25
CA LEU A 273 27.15 -1.90 -17.70
C LEU A 273 28.59 -1.49 -18.04
N ALA A 274 28.84 -1.05 -19.28
CA ALA A 274 30.16 -0.58 -19.71
C ALA A 274 30.61 0.70 -18.98
N ASN A 275 29.66 1.51 -18.52
CA ASN A 275 29.91 2.76 -17.79
C ASN A 275 29.82 2.63 -16.27
N LEU A 276 29.59 1.42 -15.74
CA LEU A 276 29.30 1.19 -14.31
C LEU A 276 28.21 2.16 -13.80
N ASP A 277 27.15 2.30 -14.60
CA ASP A 277 26.01 3.15 -14.29
C ASP A 277 25.29 2.66 -13.04
N ILE A 278 25.07 3.56 -12.06
CA ILE A 278 24.45 3.17 -10.78
C ILE A 278 23.02 2.65 -10.94
N SER A 279 22.27 3.13 -11.94
CA SER A 279 20.90 2.65 -12.20
C SER A 279 20.84 1.22 -12.74
N ILE A 280 21.94 0.73 -13.30
CA ILE A 280 22.08 -0.65 -13.78
C ILE A 280 22.76 -1.52 -12.73
N THR A 281 23.83 -1.02 -12.13
CA THR A 281 24.65 -1.81 -11.20
C THR A 281 23.95 -2.03 -9.86
N ASP A 282 23.17 -1.06 -9.35
CA ASP A 282 22.47 -1.21 -8.08
C ASP A 282 21.42 -2.34 -8.13
N PRO A 283 20.49 -2.41 -9.10
CA PRO A 283 19.55 -3.54 -9.18
C PRO A 283 20.23 -4.88 -9.44
N LEU A 284 21.32 -4.91 -10.23
CA LEU A 284 22.05 -6.16 -10.51
C LEU A 284 22.76 -6.73 -9.27
N LEU A 285 23.33 -5.86 -8.44
CA LEU A 285 24.18 -6.27 -7.31
C LEU A 285 23.41 -6.37 -5.99
N SER A 286 22.34 -5.59 -5.82
CA SER A 286 21.50 -5.61 -4.61
C SER A 286 20.22 -6.43 -4.76
N GLY A 287 19.77 -6.63 -6.00
CA GLY A 287 18.51 -7.31 -6.30
C GLY A 287 18.61 -8.83 -6.27
N GLN A 288 17.46 -9.47 -6.41
CA GLN A 288 17.32 -10.91 -6.55
C GLN A 288 16.64 -11.26 -7.87
N LYS A 289 17.15 -12.28 -8.55
CA LYS A 289 16.63 -12.69 -9.85
C LYS A 289 15.19 -13.20 -9.73
N VAL A 290 14.30 -12.68 -10.57
CA VAL A 290 12.90 -13.12 -10.71
C VAL A 290 12.53 -13.57 -12.11
N ALA A 291 13.32 -13.21 -13.12
CA ALA A 291 13.12 -13.67 -14.51
C ALA A 291 14.45 -13.72 -15.27
N GLY A 292 14.46 -14.34 -16.45
CA GLY A 292 15.64 -14.43 -17.30
C GLY A 292 16.70 -15.46 -16.87
N SER A 293 17.84 -15.43 -17.56
CA SER A 293 18.90 -16.45 -17.50
C SER A 293 19.93 -16.22 -16.39
N TRP A 294 20.13 -17.22 -15.53
CA TRP A 294 21.20 -17.22 -14.53
C TRP A 294 22.60 -17.08 -15.14
N LYS A 295 22.82 -17.72 -16.29
CA LYS A 295 24.11 -17.66 -16.99
C LYS A 295 24.43 -16.24 -17.43
N GLU A 296 23.44 -15.51 -17.95
CA GLU A 296 23.64 -14.13 -18.40
C GLU A 296 23.91 -13.20 -17.20
N LEU A 297 23.14 -13.35 -16.12
CA LEU A 297 23.35 -12.58 -14.89
C LEU A 297 24.76 -12.79 -14.31
N GLN A 298 25.24 -14.04 -14.26
CA GLN A 298 26.58 -14.37 -13.79
C GLN A 298 27.67 -13.73 -14.68
N GLN A 299 27.49 -13.75 -16.00
CA GLN A 299 28.41 -13.07 -16.92
C GLN A 299 28.47 -11.57 -16.68
N CYS A 300 27.35 -10.92 -16.36
CA CYS A 300 27.31 -9.52 -15.99
C CYS A 300 28.09 -9.25 -14.69
N TRP A 301 27.93 -10.07 -13.66
CA TRP A 301 28.67 -9.92 -12.41
C TRP A 301 30.18 -10.09 -12.60
N GLU A 302 30.61 -11.12 -13.32
CA GLU A 302 32.03 -11.33 -13.64
C GLU A 302 32.61 -10.17 -14.47
N TYR A 303 31.81 -9.61 -15.39
CA TYR A 303 32.21 -8.43 -16.15
C TYR A 303 32.40 -7.22 -15.24
N ILE A 304 31.45 -6.91 -14.36
CA ILE A 304 31.54 -5.79 -13.42
C ILE A 304 32.78 -5.93 -12.53
N GLU A 305 33.02 -7.13 -12.00
CA GLU A 305 34.16 -7.42 -11.12
C GLU A 305 35.49 -7.15 -11.83
N LYS A 306 35.65 -7.66 -13.05
CA LYS A 306 36.90 -7.55 -13.84
C LYS A 306 37.08 -6.20 -14.53
N LYS A 307 36.02 -5.40 -14.69
CA LYS A 307 36.08 -4.14 -15.45
C LYS A 307 37.00 -3.12 -14.78
N GLU A 308 38.06 -2.70 -15.45
CA GLU A 308 38.88 -1.59 -14.96
C GLU A 308 38.11 -0.27 -15.00
N ILE A 309 38.27 0.56 -13.96
CA ILE A 309 37.63 1.87 -13.92
C ILE A 309 38.33 2.80 -14.92
N THR A 310 37.53 3.54 -15.68
CA THR A 310 38.01 4.52 -16.66
C THR A 310 37.45 5.92 -16.36
N PRO A 311 38.13 7.01 -16.77
CA PRO A 311 37.62 8.37 -16.58
C PRO A 311 36.23 8.59 -17.21
N ASN A 312 35.93 7.92 -18.33
CA ASN A 312 34.65 8.02 -19.02
C ASN A 312 33.48 7.50 -18.16
N MET A 313 33.70 6.47 -17.32
CA MET A 313 32.66 5.95 -16.42
C MET A 313 32.29 6.97 -15.35
N ALA A 314 33.30 7.63 -14.76
CA ALA A 314 33.08 8.69 -13.77
C ALA A 314 32.40 9.90 -14.41
N TYR A 315 32.83 10.30 -15.62
CA TYR A 315 32.21 11.38 -16.37
C TYR A 315 30.76 11.09 -16.76
N HIS A 316 30.46 9.85 -17.18
CA HIS A 316 29.09 9.40 -17.47
C HIS A 316 28.19 9.53 -16.25
N ASN A 317 28.59 9.00 -15.10
CA ASN A 317 27.81 9.09 -13.86
C ASN A 317 27.67 10.56 -13.41
N PHE A 318 28.71 11.39 -13.53
CA PHE A 318 28.62 12.82 -13.23
C PHE A 318 27.58 13.52 -14.12
N ARG A 319 27.60 13.26 -15.43
CA ARG A 319 26.61 13.80 -16.36
C ARG A 319 25.19 13.37 -16.00
N LYS A 320 24.99 12.09 -15.69
CA LYS A 320 23.68 11.57 -15.25
C LYS A 320 23.21 12.23 -13.95
N ALA A 321 24.11 12.57 -13.04
CA ALA A 321 23.77 13.33 -11.84
C ALA A 321 23.17 14.69 -12.19
N VAL A 322 23.81 15.44 -13.10
CA VAL A 322 23.33 16.75 -13.55
C VAL A 322 21.97 16.62 -14.27
N GLU A 323 21.84 15.63 -15.16
CA GLU A 323 20.58 15.35 -15.86
C GLU A 323 19.43 15.09 -14.87
N GLN A 324 19.66 14.29 -13.82
CA GLN A 324 18.67 14.00 -12.78
C GLN A 324 18.34 15.22 -11.91
N GLU A 325 19.34 16.05 -11.61
CA GLU A 325 19.13 17.30 -10.88
C GLU A 325 18.21 18.26 -11.65
N ASP A 326 18.45 18.38 -12.96
CA ASP A 326 17.64 19.22 -13.85
C ASP A 326 16.22 18.69 -14.01
N ILE A 327 16.04 17.36 -14.12
CA ILE A 327 14.72 16.71 -14.07
C ILE A 327 14.02 17.06 -12.74
N GLY A 328 14.72 16.93 -11.61
CA GLY A 328 14.17 17.23 -10.28
C GLY A 328 13.70 18.67 -10.14
N LYS A 329 14.43 19.64 -10.71
CA LYS A 329 14.04 21.07 -10.74
C LYS A 329 12.75 21.32 -11.53
N GLY A 330 12.41 20.45 -12.47
CA GLY A 330 11.17 20.52 -13.25
C GLY A 330 9.91 20.18 -12.46
N PHE A 331 10.05 19.55 -11.29
CA PHE A 331 8.92 19.16 -10.44
C PHE A 331 8.67 20.14 -9.28
N PRO A 332 7.42 20.25 -8.76
CA PRO A 332 7.09 21.10 -7.62
C PRO A 332 7.96 20.81 -6.40
N GLU A 333 8.27 21.85 -5.63
CA GLU A 333 9.04 21.70 -4.39
C GLU A 333 8.30 20.79 -3.40
N GLY A 334 9.03 19.85 -2.78
CA GLY A 334 8.46 18.86 -1.86
C GLY A 334 7.69 17.70 -2.50
N SER A 335 7.54 17.67 -3.84
CA SER A 335 6.89 16.54 -4.53
C SER A 335 7.73 15.25 -4.46
N ARG A 336 7.06 14.10 -4.56
CA ARG A 336 7.70 12.78 -4.51
C ARG A 336 8.66 12.60 -5.69
N GLU A 337 8.26 13.08 -6.86
CA GLU A 337 9.00 13.02 -8.12
C GLU A 337 10.30 13.82 -8.00
N ARG A 338 10.22 15.04 -7.46
CA ARG A 338 11.41 15.85 -7.17
C ARG A 338 12.37 15.16 -6.21
N MET A 339 11.87 14.67 -5.08
CA MET A 339 12.70 13.97 -4.10
C MET A 339 13.37 12.73 -4.69
N THR A 340 12.65 11.99 -5.53
CA THR A 340 13.17 10.79 -6.21
C THR A 340 14.29 11.14 -7.19
N ALA A 341 14.06 12.11 -8.09
CA ALA A 341 15.04 12.57 -9.06
C ALA A 341 16.30 13.12 -8.39
N LEU A 342 16.14 13.98 -7.37
CA LEU A 342 17.27 14.49 -6.59
C LEU A 342 18.00 13.38 -5.83
N GLY A 343 17.28 12.38 -5.30
CA GLY A 343 17.88 11.20 -4.69
C GLY A 343 18.78 10.43 -5.67
N TYR A 344 18.34 10.25 -6.91
CA TYR A 344 19.17 9.65 -7.97
C TYR A 344 20.35 10.55 -8.35
N ALA A 345 20.17 11.87 -8.44
CA ALA A 345 21.26 12.80 -8.71
C ALA A 345 22.41 12.65 -7.70
N VAL A 346 22.07 12.55 -6.41
CA VAL A 346 23.04 12.27 -5.35
C VAL A 346 23.72 10.91 -5.54
N SER A 347 22.97 9.85 -5.84
CA SER A 347 23.53 8.51 -6.08
C SER A 347 24.54 8.49 -7.24
N TYR A 348 24.19 9.12 -8.36
CA TYR A 348 25.09 9.24 -9.50
C TYR A 348 26.34 10.06 -9.18
N MET A 349 26.18 11.18 -8.46
CA MET A 349 27.29 12.05 -8.07
C MET A 349 28.28 11.32 -7.14
N GLU A 350 27.78 10.61 -6.14
CA GLU A 350 28.64 9.85 -5.23
C GLU A 350 29.33 8.68 -5.95
N ASN A 351 28.64 7.95 -6.82
CA ASN A 351 29.27 6.92 -7.65
C ASN A 351 30.41 7.52 -8.50
N ALA A 352 30.16 8.65 -9.18
CA ALA A 352 31.19 9.34 -9.96
C ALA A 352 32.43 9.70 -9.12
N LYS A 353 32.24 10.20 -7.89
CA LYS A 353 33.35 10.51 -6.96
C LYS A 353 34.14 9.26 -6.57
N HIS A 354 33.48 8.14 -6.34
CA HIS A 354 34.14 6.86 -6.02
C HIS A 354 34.94 6.33 -7.22
N LEU A 355 34.35 6.34 -8.41
CA LEU A 355 35.03 5.95 -9.65
C LEU A 355 36.27 6.81 -9.92
N CYS A 356 36.22 8.14 -9.71
CA CYS A 356 37.38 9.02 -9.81
C CYS A 356 38.54 8.63 -8.87
N ARG A 357 38.24 7.97 -7.75
CA ARG A 357 39.23 7.50 -6.76
C ARG A 357 39.67 6.06 -7.00
N GLY A 358 39.15 5.39 -8.03
CA GLY A 358 39.42 3.98 -8.29
C GLY A 358 38.62 3.01 -7.40
N ASP A 359 37.53 3.47 -6.77
CA ASP A 359 36.67 2.66 -5.89
C ASP A 359 35.35 2.26 -6.60
N LYS A 360 34.93 1.00 -6.47
CA LYS A 360 33.70 0.45 -7.07
C LYS A 360 32.59 0.32 -6.02
N ARG A 361 32.00 1.45 -5.63
CA ARG A 361 30.77 1.45 -4.82
C ARG A 361 29.56 1.55 -5.74
N LEU A 362 29.03 0.38 -6.09
CA LEU A 362 28.12 0.19 -7.21
C LEU A 362 26.68 -0.10 -6.75
N THR A 363 26.41 0.06 -5.45
CA THR A 363 25.06 0.00 -4.90
C THR A 363 24.75 1.23 -4.06
N MET A 364 23.48 1.63 -3.98
CA MET A 364 23.03 2.74 -3.14
C MET A 364 23.35 2.50 -1.67
N LYS A 365 23.32 1.24 -1.23
CA LYS A 365 23.66 0.83 0.14
C LYS A 365 25.13 1.12 0.47
N GLU A 366 26.06 0.83 -0.44
CA GLU A 366 27.50 1.08 -0.26
C GLU A 366 27.84 2.58 -0.27
N LEU A 367 27.07 3.38 -1.02
CA LEU A 367 27.18 4.83 -1.04
C LEU A 367 26.67 5.48 0.25
N ARG A 368 26.07 4.71 1.18
CA ARG A 368 25.49 5.17 2.46
C ARG A 368 24.43 6.27 2.27
N ILE A 369 23.76 6.28 1.13
CA ILE A 369 22.66 7.20 0.88
C ILE A 369 21.43 6.58 1.53
N GLN A 370 21.07 7.05 2.74
CA GLN A 370 19.78 6.74 3.32
C GLN A 370 18.72 7.58 2.59
N ARG A 371 17.85 6.91 1.82
CA ARG A 371 16.62 7.50 1.28
C ARG A 371 15.53 7.52 2.35
#